data_AF-G0EPW0-F1
#
_entry.id   AF-G0EPW0-F1
#
_cell.length_a   1.000
_cell.length_b   1.000
_cell.length_c   1.000
_cell.angle_alpha   90.00
_cell.angle_beta   90.00
_cell.angle_gamma   90.00
#
_symmetry.space_group_name_H-M   'P 1'
#
loop_
_entity.id
_entity.type
_entity.pdbx_description
1 polymer ?
#
loop_
_entity_poly.entity_id
_entity_poly.type
_entity_poly.pdbx_seq_one_letter_code
_entity_poly.pdbx_strand_id
1 'polypeptide(L)'
;MKKLLFIYLSIFTVFIVSCGNKVLNPSESVDGITYYDVNNAETAKFNISVFYDDPNKPEVLNDIEFKKIAESGNAIVYIQSGQSFDINNVKKCFNKFEANYDEEVKIYGEPISFPNINNDKVVFLIYDFYPKSDLSGTGFSNSDDLQNNAKTINHGKYLYIHSKYLEDPDNVAATMMHEFQHLINASVNLMNGKKAMDLWLNEALSESTSVLFAPAMYDNRASGFNSFPYYSFYSWYIQGIIPINGLIQISYCSSSIFMKWIEHVGGIETINKIAHSSPLLDTRTRLVNSVKGLNIGNSVEEIFISWIKDIYKGNLPGVQVTEIPLDPNNNPLIIPGQGFPLVPGAFIIYNANKYNLNNTSIKTELLDAEKNIYLAWNPNFDSVDVEGTIDPSAVMWINATPK
;
A
#
# COMPACT_ATOMS: atom_id res chain seq x y z
N MET A 1 55.07 -38.35 -20.11
CA MET A 1 54.40 -37.35 -20.97
C MET A 1 52.87 -37.33 -20.83
N LYS A 2 52.14 -38.46 -20.89
CA LYS A 2 50.66 -38.46 -20.82
C LYS A 2 50.05 -37.94 -19.50
N LYS A 3 50.71 -38.11 -18.34
CA LYS A 3 50.23 -37.59 -17.05
C LYS A 3 50.35 -36.06 -16.88
N LEU A 4 51.39 -35.44 -17.44
CA LEU A 4 51.53 -33.98 -17.41
C LEU A 4 50.52 -33.30 -18.34
N LEU A 5 50.24 -33.90 -19.51
CA LEU A 5 49.23 -33.39 -20.44
C LEU A 5 47.83 -33.35 -19.80
N PHE A 6 47.48 -34.39 -19.02
CA PHE A 6 46.19 -34.45 -18.32
C PHE A 6 46.05 -33.39 -17.23
N ILE A 7 47.13 -33.12 -16.47
CA ILE A 7 47.15 -32.08 -15.43
C ILE A 7 47.01 -30.69 -16.07
N TYR A 8 47.71 -30.39 -17.16
CA TYR A 8 47.56 -29.12 -17.87
C TYR A 8 46.16 -28.95 -18.48
N LEU A 9 45.58 -30.02 -19.06
CA LEU A 9 44.22 -29.98 -19.60
C LEU A 9 43.17 -29.74 -18.51
N SER A 10 43.39 -30.31 -17.31
CA SER A 10 42.52 -30.13 -16.13
C SER A 10 42.59 -28.70 -15.59
N ILE A 11 43.80 -28.13 -15.50
CA ILE A 11 44.00 -26.74 -15.06
C ILE A 11 43.38 -25.78 -16.09
N PHE A 12 43.52 -26.06 -17.39
CA PHE A 12 42.92 -25.25 -18.45
C PHE A 12 41.38 -25.33 -18.47
N THR A 13 40.79 -26.50 -18.18
CA THR A 13 39.31 -26.63 -18.07
C THR A 13 38.76 -25.98 -16.81
N VAL A 14 39.46 -26.05 -15.67
CA VAL A 14 39.05 -25.32 -14.45
C VAL A 14 39.15 -23.79 -14.65
N PHE A 15 40.16 -23.29 -15.36
CA PHE A 15 40.25 -21.87 -15.70
C PHE A 15 39.23 -21.41 -16.75
N ILE A 16 38.95 -22.21 -17.78
CA ILE A 16 37.93 -21.85 -18.79
C ILE A 16 36.51 -21.91 -18.21
N VAL A 17 36.22 -22.88 -17.33
CA VAL A 17 34.94 -22.96 -16.62
C VAL A 17 34.82 -21.85 -15.56
N SER A 18 35.94 -21.42 -14.95
CA SER A 18 35.97 -20.26 -14.05
C SER A 18 35.89 -18.90 -14.75
N CYS A 19 36.27 -18.80 -16.03
CA CYS A 19 36.22 -17.56 -16.82
C CYS A 19 34.93 -17.39 -17.63
N GLY A 20 34.01 -18.38 -17.60
CA GLY A 20 32.69 -18.31 -18.23
C GLY A 20 31.62 -17.61 -17.39
N ASN A 21 31.84 -17.51 -16.06
CA ASN A 21 31.09 -16.59 -15.23
C ASN A 21 31.76 -15.23 -15.35
N LYS A 22 31.09 -14.24 -15.95
CA LYS A 22 31.50 -12.84 -15.74
C LYS A 22 31.53 -12.64 -14.23
N VAL A 23 32.71 -12.60 -13.64
CA VAL A 23 32.90 -12.11 -12.27
C VAL A 23 32.67 -10.61 -12.39
N LEU A 24 31.41 -10.21 -12.26
CA LEU A 24 31.01 -8.83 -12.16
C LEU A 24 31.53 -8.39 -10.80
N ASN A 25 32.62 -7.62 -10.78
CA ASN A 25 33.26 -7.25 -9.53
C ASN A 25 32.26 -6.44 -8.70
N PRO A 26 31.86 -6.92 -7.50
CA PRO A 26 31.05 -6.12 -6.59
C PRO A 26 31.83 -4.84 -6.27
N SER A 27 31.16 -3.70 -6.32
CA SER A 27 31.79 -2.43 -5.95
C SER A 27 32.01 -2.36 -4.45
N GLU A 28 31.09 -2.95 -3.68
CA GLU A 28 31.18 -3.10 -2.23
C GLU A 28 30.20 -4.17 -1.73
N SER A 29 30.43 -4.66 -0.51
CA SER A 29 29.43 -5.44 0.23
C SER A 29 29.39 -4.96 1.68
N VAL A 30 28.20 -4.66 2.17
CA VAL A 30 27.93 -4.12 3.51
C VAL A 30 26.70 -4.83 4.06
N ASP A 31 26.79 -5.35 5.29
CA ASP A 31 25.68 -5.97 6.01
C ASP A 31 24.90 -7.05 5.23
N GLY A 32 25.64 -7.88 4.46
CA GLY A 32 25.04 -8.96 3.66
C GLY A 32 24.42 -8.50 2.33
N ILE A 33 24.51 -7.21 2.01
CA ILE A 33 24.10 -6.64 0.73
C ILE A 33 25.32 -6.46 -0.14
N THR A 34 25.21 -6.84 -1.41
CA THR A 34 26.22 -6.63 -2.44
C THR A 34 25.74 -5.52 -3.37
N TYR A 35 26.57 -4.50 -3.57
CA TYR A 35 26.32 -3.44 -4.55
C TYR A 35 27.24 -3.62 -5.75
N TYR A 36 26.73 -3.29 -6.93
CA TYR A 36 27.44 -3.46 -8.19
C TYR A 36 27.72 -2.11 -8.84
N ASP A 37 28.90 -1.98 -9.43
CA ASP A 37 29.19 -0.88 -10.35
C ASP A 37 28.34 -1.04 -11.61
N VAL A 38 27.48 -0.06 -11.89
CA VAL A 38 26.53 -0.08 -13.02
C VAL A 38 27.22 -0.30 -14.37
N ASN A 39 28.47 0.16 -14.53
CA ASN A 39 29.24 0.00 -15.78
C ASN A 39 29.65 -1.45 -16.02
N ASN A 40 29.81 -2.21 -14.94
CA ASN A 40 30.26 -3.59 -14.94
C ASN A 40 29.19 -4.56 -14.42
N ALA A 41 27.97 -4.08 -14.22
CA ALA A 41 26.86 -4.84 -13.67
C ALA A 41 26.24 -5.81 -14.70
N GLU A 42 25.63 -6.87 -14.16
CA GLU A 42 24.80 -7.81 -14.91
C GLU A 42 23.68 -7.05 -15.63
N THR A 43 23.43 -7.40 -16.90
CA THR A 43 22.24 -6.93 -17.60
C THR A 43 21.20 -8.04 -17.61
N ALA A 44 19.99 -7.73 -17.20
CA ALA A 44 18.81 -8.56 -17.38
C ALA A 44 17.78 -7.83 -18.25
N LYS A 45 16.87 -8.59 -18.86
CA LYS A 45 15.78 -8.05 -19.68
C LYS A 45 14.44 -8.33 -19.04
N PHE A 46 13.59 -7.33 -19.00
CA PHE A 46 12.26 -7.39 -18.42
C PHE A 46 11.25 -6.79 -19.41
N ASN A 47 10.02 -7.30 -19.42
CA ASN A 47 8.93 -6.53 -20.01
C ASN A 47 8.30 -5.69 -18.90
N ILE A 48 7.92 -4.47 -19.23
CA ILE A 48 7.49 -3.44 -18.27
C ILE A 48 6.27 -2.70 -18.79
N SER A 49 5.48 -2.15 -17.87
CA SER A 49 4.37 -1.27 -18.19
C SER A 49 4.78 0.19 -18.04
N VAL A 50 4.50 1.00 -19.06
CA VAL A 50 4.74 2.45 -19.08
C VAL A 50 3.43 3.19 -19.41
N PHE A 51 3.14 4.23 -18.67
CA PHE A 51 1.90 5.00 -18.77
C PHE A 51 2.22 6.38 -19.36
N TYR A 52 2.00 6.52 -20.67
CA TYR A 52 2.27 7.76 -21.38
C TYR A 52 1.16 8.80 -21.18
N ASP A 53 -0.04 8.50 -21.68
CA ASP A 53 -1.11 9.51 -21.82
C ASP A 53 -2.35 9.18 -20.96
N ASP A 54 -2.67 7.90 -20.76
CA ASP A 54 -3.81 7.43 -19.96
C ASP A 54 -3.29 6.50 -18.84
N PRO A 55 -3.38 6.88 -17.56
CA PRO A 55 -2.89 6.07 -16.45
C PRO A 55 -3.65 4.73 -16.30
N ASN A 56 -4.78 4.56 -16.99
CA ASN A 56 -5.54 3.31 -16.99
C ASN A 56 -5.20 2.42 -18.19
N LYS A 57 -4.33 2.86 -19.09
CA LYS A 57 -3.93 2.11 -20.30
C LYS A 57 -2.41 2.13 -20.46
N PRO A 58 -1.69 1.29 -19.70
CA PRO A 58 -0.27 1.15 -19.89
C PRO A 58 0.06 0.58 -21.27
N GLU A 59 1.15 1.07 -21.84
CA GLU A 59 1.84 0.42 -22.94
C GLU A 59 2.84 -0.60 -22.38
N VAL A 60 2.80 -1.82 -22.91
CA VAL A 60 3.77 -2.87 -22.56
C VAL A 60 4.98 -2.75 -23.46
N LEU A 61 6.13 -2.48 -22.86
CA LEU A 61 7.43 -2.51 -23.52
C LEU A 61 8.12 -3.84 -23.23
N ASN A 62 8.66 -4.49 -24.26
CA ASN A 62 9.28 -5.81 -24.15
C ASN A 62 10.81 -5.74 -24.21
N ASP A 63 11.46 -6.70 -23.55
CA ASP A 63 12.91 -6.92 -23.59
C ASP A 63 13.75 -5.68 -23.21
N ILE A 64 13.24 -4.86 -22.29
CA ILE A 64 13.91 -3.66 -21.82
C ILE A 64 15.08 -4.04 -20.93
N GLU A 65 16.24 -3.44 -21.19
CA GLU A 65 17.48 -3.76 -20.49
C GLU A 65 17.61 -3.04 -19.16
N PHE A 66 17.88 -3.80 -18.10
CA PHE A 66 18.14 -3.29 -16.76
C PHE A 66 19.49 -3.80 -16.25
N LYS A 67 20.13 -2.99 -15.39
CA LYS A 67 21.37 -3.31 -14.71
C LYS A 67 21.11 -3.72 -13.26
N LYS A 68 21.65 -4.85 -12.82
CA LYS A 68 21.62 -5.27 -11.41
C LYS A 68 22.53 -4.36 -10.58
N ILE A 69 21.98 -3.60 -9.65
CA ILE A 69 22.74 -2.62 -8.86
C ILE A 69 22.88 -2.98 -7.39
N ALA A 70 21.98 -3.82 -6.87
CA ALA A 70 22.10 -4.37 -5.52
C ALA A 70 21.49 -5.77 -5.43
N GLU A 71 22.01 -6.60 -4.52
CA GLU A 71 21.50 -7.94 -4.22
C GLU A 71 21.78 -8.29 -2.76
N SER A 72 20.77 -8.78 -2.05
CA SER A 72 20.83 -9.28 -0.68
C SER A 72 20.42 -10.76 -0.62
N GLY A 73 20.22 -11.31 0.58
CA GLY A 73 19.57 -12.61 0.75
C GLY A 73 18.10 -12.62 0.30
N ASN A 74 17.40 -11.49 0.42
CA ASN A 74 15.95 -11.39 0.32
C ASN A 74 15.45 -10.72 -0.96
N ALA A 75 16.29 -9.88 -1.59
CA ALA A 75 15.87 -9.07 -2.72
C ALA A 75 17.00 -8.75 -3.72
N ILE A 76 16.59 -8.34 -4.92
CA ILE A 76 17.47 -7.88 -6.00
C ILE A 76 16.92 -6.56 -6.54
N VAL A 77 17.81 -5.58 -6.74
CA VAL A 77 17.46 -4.28 -7.30
C VAL A 77 18.07 -4.13 -8.69
N TYR A 78 17.21 -3.83 -9.65
CA TYR A 78 17.56 -3.51 -11.03
C TYR A 78 17.16 -2.08 -11.36
N ILE A 79 17.98 -1.40 -12.17
CA ILE A 79 17.65 -0.08 -12.72
C ILE A 79 17.69 -0.09 -14.24
N GLN A 80 16.77 0.61 -14.90
CA GLN A 80 16.72 0.67 -16.35
C GLN A 80 18.04 1.25 -16.89
N SER A 81 18.59 0.60 -17.91
CA SER A 81 19.86 0.99 -18.52
C SER A 81 19.77 2.41 -19.09
N GLY A 82 20.79 3.22 -18.81
CA GLY A 82 20.88 4.61 -19.27
C GLY A 82 20.23 5.64 -18.35
N GLN A 83 19.57 5.24 -17.26
CA GLN A 83 19.07 6.18 -16.25
C GLN A 83 20.19 6.71 -15.36
N SER A 84 20.09 8.00 -15.01
CA SER A 84 20.96 8.63 -14.01
C SER A 84 20.34 8.46 -12.62
N PHE A 85 21.18 8.17 -11.62
CA PHE A 85 20.73 7.98 -10.24
C PHE A 85 21.89 8.22 -9.26
N ASP A 86 21.55 8.51 -8.00
CA ASP A 86 22.51 8.49 -6.90
C ASP A 86 22.47 7.11 -6.21
N ILE A 87 23.56 6.35 -6.34
CA ILE A 87 23.70 5.04 -5.70
C ILE A 87 23.55 5.13 -4.18
N ASN A 88 23.91 6.25 -3.54
CA ASN A 88 23.77 6.40 -2.08
C ASN A 88 22.31 6.43 -1.65
N ASN A 89 21.42 6.98 -2.48
CA ASN A 89 19.99 6.93 -2.19
C ASN A 89 19.45 5.51 -2.35
N VAL A 90 19.87 4.78 -3.40
CA VAL A 90 19.52 3.35 -3.55
C VAL A 90 19.98 2.55 -2.33
N LYS A 91 21.22 2.76 -1.86
CA LYS A 91 21.75 2.12 -0.65
C LYS A 91 20.87 2.41 0.56
N LYS A 92 20.49 3.67 0.79
CA LYS A 92 19.61 4.06 1.90
C LYS A 92 18.26 3.34 1.84
N CYS A 93 17.59 3.34 0.69
CA CYS A 93 16.31 2.66 0.54
C CYS A 93 16.44 1.17 0.83
N PHE A 94 17.43 0.54 0.20
CA PHE A 94 17.57 -0.90 0.23
C PHE A 94 18.03 -1.43 1.59
N ASN A 95 18.91 -0.70 2.28
CA ASN A 95 19.29 -1.00 3.67
C ASN A 95 18.08 -0.94 4.60
N LYS A 96 17.19 0.05 4.43
CA LYS A 96 15.97 0.15 5.23
C LYS A 96 15.01 -1.00 4.97
N PHE A 97 14.84 -1.41 3.71
CA PHE A 97 14.03 -2.57 3.36
C PHE A 97 14.59 -3.84 4.02
N GLU A 98 15.88 -4.14 3.82
CA GLU A 98 16.51 -5.34 4.39
C GLU A 98 16.49 -5.35 5.93
N ALA A 99 16.67 -4.19 6.57
CA ALA A 99 16.62 -4.09 8.03
C ALA A 99 15.24 -4.39 8.63
N ASN A 100 14.16 -4.25 7.86
CA ASN A 100 12.78 -4.49 8.30
C ASN A 100 12.15 -5.78 7.73
N TYR A 101 12.78 -6.41 6.73
CA TYR A 101 12.25 -7.58 6.01
C TYR A 101 11.77 -8.69 6.95
N ASP A 102 12.61 -9.14 7.88
CA ASP A 102 12.29 -10.27 8.78
C ASP A 102 11.09 -9.96 9.69
N GLU A 103 10.98 -8.73 10.18
CA GLU A 103 9.85 -8.34 11.04
C GLU A 103 8.56 -8.20 10.22
N GLU A 104 8.65 -7.69 8.99
CA GLU A 104 7.52 -7.62 8.06
C GLU A 104 6.98 -9.02 7.72
N VAL A 105 7.87 -9.96 7.37
CA VAL A 105 7.49 -11.37 7.13
C VAL A 105 6.88 -12.00 8.40
N LYS A 106 7.46 -11.75 9.57
CA LYS A 106 6.92 -12.24 10.84
C LYS A 106 5.52 -11.71 11.13
N ILE A 107 5.23 -10.45 10.79
CA ILE A 107 3.94 -9.82 11.07
C ILE A 107 2.87 -10.27 10.08
N TYR A 108 3.19 -10.34 8.77
CA TYR A 108 2.19 -10.53 7.71
C TYR A 108 2.19 -11.92 7.08
N GLY A 109 3.29 -12.67 7.18
CA GLY A 109 3.49 -13.99 6.58
C GLY A 109 4.56 -14.01 5.48
N GLU A 110 4.66 -15.15 4.81
CA GLU A 110 5.70 -15.40 3.80
C GLU A 110 5.30 -14.86 2.41
N PRO A 111 6.24 -14.23 1.68
CA PRO A 111 5.99 -13.79 0.30
C PRO A 111 5.85 -14.98 -0.66
N ILE A 112 5.46 -14.69 -1.91
CA ILE A 112 5.26 -15.75 -2.90
C ILE A 112 6.61 -16.38 -3.28
N SER A 113 6.80 -17.66 -2.96
CA SER A 113 7.87 -18.48 -3.54
C SER A 113 7.31 -19.29 -4.73
N PHE A 114 7.75 -18.96 -5.95
CA PHE A 114 7.43 -19.74 -7.14
C PHE A 114 8.54 -20.77 -7.41
N PRO A 115 8.27 -22.08 -7.32
CA PRO A 115 9.30 -23.12 -7.38
C PRO A 115 10.04 -23.24 -8.73
N ASN A 116 9.50 -22.66 -9.82
CA ASN A 116 10.06 -22.80 -11.18
C ASN A 116 10.60 -21.49 -11.78
N ILE A 117 10.66 -20.41 -11.00
CA ILE A 117 11.24 -19.13 -11.42
C ILE A 117 12.38 -18.84 -10.43
N ASN A 118 13.61 -19.03 -10.88
CA ASN A 118 14.83 -19.05 -10.05
C ASN A 118 14.98 -17.82 -9.14
N ASN A 119 15.37 -18.10 -7.88
CA ASN A 119 15.57 -17.27 -6.69
C ASN A 119 14.31 -16.85 -5.91
N ASP A 120 14.28 -17.23 -4.62
CA ASP A 120 13.31 -16.86 -3.57
C ASP A 120 13.34 -15.37 -3.18
N LYS A 121 13.82 -14.50 -4.08
CA LYS A 121 14.07 -13.08 -3.81
C LYS A 121 13.00 -12.20 -4.45
N VAL A 122 12.62 -11.14 -3.74
CA VAL A 122 11.81 -10.04 -4.29
C VAL A 122 12.66 -9.26 -5.29
N VAL A 123 12.07 -8.80 -6.40
CA VAL A 123 12.80 -8.02 -7.40
C VAL A 123 12.21 -6.62 -7.48
N PHE A 124 13.04 -5.61 -7.29
CA PHE A 124 12.67 -4.21 -7.49
C PHE A 124 13.19 -3.74 -8.85
N LEU A 125 12.28 -3.27 -9.71
CA LEU A 125 12.64 -2.64 -10.98
C LEU A 125 12.46 -1.12 -10.85
N ILE A 126 13.56 -0.39 -10.98
CA ILE A 126 13.59 1.07 -10.95
C ILE A 126 13.60 1.59 -12.38
N TYR A 127 12.57 2.33 -12.76
CA TYR A 127 12.48 2.97 -14.07
C TYR A 127 11.50 4.16 -14.07
N ASP A 128 11.37 4.85 -15.20
CA ASP A 128 10.38 5.91 -15.38
C ASP A 128 9.15 5.32 -16.06
N PHE A 129 8.08 5.09 -15.27
CA PHE A 129 6.82 4.58 -15.79
C PHE A 129 5.80 5.67 -16.11
N TYR A 130 6.07 6.96 -15.84
CA TYR A 130 5.23 8.10 -16.22
C TYR A 130 6.02 9.16 -17.01
N PRO A 131 6.66 8.81 -18.14
CA PRO A 131 7.64 9.70 -18.79
C PRO A 131 7.05 10.98 -19.40
N LYS A 132 5.71 11.09 -19.50
CA LYS A 132 5.00 12.29 -19.99
C LYS A 132 4.12 12.96 -18.94
N SER A 133 4.15 12.49 -17.69
CA SER A 133 3.21 12.92 -16.67
C SER A 133 3.92 13.19 -15.35
N ASP A 134 3.50 14.26 -14.66
CA ASP A 134 3.93 14.54 -13.29
C ASP A 134 3.08 13.78 -12.25
N LEU A 135 2.48 12.65 -12.63
CA LEU A 135 1.66 11.84 -11.73
C LEU A 135 2.44 11.48 -10.46
N SER A 136 1.74 11.62 -9.34
CA SER A 136 2.24 11.30 -8.00
C SER A 136 2.24 9.79 -7.80
N GLY A 137 3.40 9.18 -7.57
CA GLY A 137 3.51 7.76 -7.27
C GLY A 137 4.97 7.32 -7.18
N THR A 138 5.41 6.93 -5.99
CA THR A 138 6.77 6.43 -5.71
C THR A 138 6.99 5.01 -6.22
N GLY A 139 5.94 4.20 -6.27
CA GLY A 139 5.96 2.81 -6.69
C GLY A 139 4.56 2.22 -6.71
N PHE A 140 4.45 1.01 -7.27
CA PHE A 140 3.22 0.21 -7.23
C PHE A 140 3.52 -1.27 -7.52
N SER A 141 2.62 -2.14 -7.08
CA SER A 141 2.48 -3.53 -7.52
C SER A 141 1.31 -3.63 -8.49
N ASN A 142 1.53 -4.17 -9.69
CA ASN A 142 0.44 -4.39 -10.64
C ASN A 142 -0.30 -5.68 -10.27
N SER A 143 -1.59 -5.59 -9.96
CA SER A 143 -2.42 -6.76 -9.62
C SER A 143 -2.47 -7.79 -10.74
N ASP A 144 -2.38 -7.36 -12.00
CA ASP A 144 -2.32 -8.28 -13.13
C ASP A 144 -1.06 -9.14 -13.07
N ASP A 145 0.05 -8.63 -12.54
CA ASP A 145 1.27 -9.43 -12.42
C ASP A 145 1.09 -10.61 -11.47
N LEU A 146 0.16 -10.55 -10.52
CA LEU A 146 -0.12 -11.65 -9.59
C LEU A 146 -0.85 -12.83 -10.25
N GLN A 147 -1.39 -12.68 -11.46
CA GLN A 147 -2.06 -13.78 -12.15
C GLN A 147 -1.02 -14.67 -12.86
N ASN A 148 -1.38 -15.93 -13.15
CA ASN A 148 -0.54 -16.85 -13.92
C ASN A 148 -1.17 -17.08 -15.29
N ASN A 149 -1.03 -16.12 -16.21
CA ASN A 149 -1.56 -16.23 -17.57
C ASN A 149 -0.59 -15.65 -18.61
N ALA A 150 -0.79 -15.95 -19.91
CA ALA A 150 0.17 -15.55 -20.95
C ALA A 150 0.34 -14.02 -21.13
N LYS A 151 -0.52 -13.20 -20.50
CA LYS A 151 -0.42 -11.73 -20.48
C LYS A 151 0.28 -11.20 -19.23
N THR A 152 0.47 -12.03 -18.20
CA THR A 152 1.17 -11.64 -16.98
C THR A 152 2.66 -11.77 -17.20
N ILE A 153 3.33 -10.64 -17.20
CA ILE A 153 4.74 -10.57 -17.58
C ILE A 153 5.63 -11.00 -16.40
N ASN A 154 5.17 -10.78 -15.18
CA ASN A 154 6.05 -10.71 -14.01
C ASN A 154 5.68 -11.70 -12.88
N HIS A 155 4.55 -12.41 -13.01
CA HIS A 155 4.12 -13.50 -12.11
C HIS A 155 4.30 -13.16 -10.62
N GLY A 156 3.96 -11.94 -10.21
CA GLY A 156 3.93 -11.52 -8.80
C GLY A 156 5.28 -11.39 -8.13
N LYS A 157 6.35 -11.20 -8.91
CA LYS A 157 7.72 -11.08 -8.38
C LYS A 157 8.29 -9.68 -8.36
N TYR A 158 7.74 -8.78 -9.18
CA TYR A 158 8.36 -7.48 -9.44
C TYR A 158 7.59 -6.37 -8.75
N LEU A 159 8.31 -5.53 -8.03
CA LEU A 159 7.82 -4.27 -7.51
C LEU A 159 8.46 -3.13 -8.29
N TYR A 160 7.64 -2.17 -8.68
CA TYR A 160 8.08 -1.06 -9.52
C TYR A 160 8.33 0.17 -8.67
N ILE A 161 9.47 0.81 -8.87
CA ILE A 161 9.84 2.05 -8.20
C ILE A 161 10.10 3.12 -9.25
N HIS A 162 9.47 4.27 -9.09
CA HIS A 162 9.60 5.37 -10.03
C HIS A 162 10.94 6.08 -9.80
N SER A 163 11.81 6.04 -10.80
CA SER A 163 13.19 6.56 -10.72
C SER A 163 13.29 8.00 -10.19
N LYS A 164 12.40 8.90 -10.62
CA LYS A 164 12.30 10.31 -10.13
C LYS A 164 12.25 10.43 -8.60
N TYR A 165 11.69 9.46 -7.89
CA TYR A 165 11.51 9.56 -6.43
C TYR A 165 12.69 9.02 -5.63
N LEU A 166 13.74 8.50 -6.28
CA LEU A 166 14.98 8.11 -5.60
C LEU A 166 15.67 9.28 -4.88
N GLU A 167 15.29 10.53 -5.13
CA GLU A 167 15.78 11.69 -4.37
C GLU A 167 15.22 11.73 -2.93
N ASP A 168 14.11 11.04 -2.67
CA ASP A 168 13.51 10.85 -1.34
C ASP A 168 13.57 9.37 -0.92
N PRO A 169 14.73 8.89 -0.45
CA PRO A 169 14.94 7.48 -0.18
C PRO A 169 14.08 6.94 0.98
N ASP A 170 13.63 7.81 1.88
CA ASP A 170 12.82 7.42 3.02
C ASP A 170 11.40 7.09 2.59
N ASN A 171 10.83 7.92 1.71
CA ASN A 171 9.53 7.67 1.10
C ASN A 171 9.56 6.45 0.16
N VAL A 172 10.63 6.28 -0.63
CA VAL A 172 10.80 5.08 -1.47
C VAL A 172 10.88 3.82 -0.62
N ALA A 173 11.67 3.79 0.46
CA ALA A 173 11.73 2.65 1.36
C ALA A 173 10.36 2.32 1.97
N ALA A 174 9.62 3.35 2.39
CA ALA A 174 8.27 3.20 2.92
C ALA A 174 7.32 2.55 1.90
N THR A 175 7.38 2.99 0.64
CA THR A 175 6.63 2.37 -0.45
C THR A 175 7.09 0.94 -0.73
N MET A 176 8.39 0.64 -0.69
CA MET A 176 8.88 -0.73 -0.88
C MET A 176 8.26 -1.70 0.15
N MET A 177 8.13 -1.28 1.42
CA MET A 177 7.49 -2.08 2.47
C MET A 177 5.97 -2.19 2.23
N HIS A 178 5.29 -1.08 1.93
CA HIS A 178 3.86 -1.10 1.58
C HIS A 178 3.54 -2.10 0.46
N GLU A 179 4.31 -2.05 -0.62
CA GLU A 179 4.12 -2.93 -1.78
C GLU A 179 4.57 -4.38 -1.51
N PHE A 180 5.59 -4.59 -0.68
CA PHE A 180 6.01 -5.92 -0.26
C PHE A 180 4.92 -6.61 0.58
N GLN A 181 4.23 -5.86 1.45
CA GLN A 181 3.07 -6.36 2.17
C GLN A 181 1.98 -6.85 1.21
N HIS A 182 1.71 -6.18 0.08
CA HIS A 182 0.76 -6.66 -0.92
C HIS A 182 1.18 -8.01 -1.53
N LEU A 183 2.48 -8.22 -1.79
CA LEU A 183 2.98 -9.52 -2.27
C LEU A 183 2.79 -10.62 -1.23
N ILE A 184 3.06 -10.34 0.05
CA ILE A 184 2.78 -11.27 1.15
C ILE A 184 1.27 -11.56 1.20
N ASN A 185 0.42 -10.54 1.12
CA ASN A 185 -1.02 -10.70 1.15
C ASN A 185 -1.51 -11.60 0.01
N ALA A 186 -1.00 -11.38 -1.21
CA ALA A 186 -1.30 -12.21 -2.36
C ALA A 186 -0.85 -13.67 -2.15
N SER A 187 0.34 -13.89 -1.58
CA SER A 187 0.82 -15.23 -1.19
C SER A 187 -0.16 -15.92 -0.24
N VAL A 188 -0.45 -15.29 0.89
CA VAL A 188 -1.24 -15.86 1.98
C VAL A 188 -2.70 -16.07 1.56
N ASN A 189 -3.32 -15.06 0.96
CA ASN A 189 -4.76 -15.04 0.71
C ASN A 189 -5.11 -15.56 -0.68
N LEU A 190 -4.56 -14.96 -1.73
CA LEU A 190 -4.93 -15.31 -3.11
C LEU A 190 -4.33 -16.66 -3.52
N MET A 191 -3.04 -16.89 -3.32
CA MET A 191 -2.35 -18.09 -3.80
C MET A 191 -2.60 -19.30 -2.89
N ASN A 192 -2.37 -19.15 -1.58
CA ASN A 192 -2.54 -20.25 -0.64
C ASN A 192 -4.00 -20.39 -0.20
N GLY A 193 -4.66 -19.28 0.14
CA GLY A 193 -6.05 -19.24 0.57
C GLY A 193 -7.10 -19.33 -0.55
N LYS A 194 -6.69 -19.19 -1.82
CA LYS A 194 -7.58 -19.19 -3.01
C LYS A 194 -8.65 -18.09 -3.02
N LYS A 195 -8.46 -17.02 -2.25
CA LYS A 195 -9.39 -15.89 -2.16
C LYS A 195 -8.62 -14.60 -1.88
N ALA A 196 -8.75 -13.61 -2.76
CA ALA A 196 -8.20 -12.28 -2.52
C ALA A 196 -8.85 -11.63 -1.29
N MET A 197 -8.07 -10.83 -0.56
CA MET A 197 -8.60 -9.98 0.50
C MET A 197 -9.26 -8.75 -0.15
N ASP A 198 -10.43 -8.34 0.35
CA ASP A 198 -11.10 -7.13 -0.12
C ASP A 198 -10.16 -5.91 0.02
N LEU A 199 -10.23 -5.01 -0.97
CA LEU A 199 -9.29 -3.89 -1.13
C LEU A 199 -9.06 -3.11 0.16
N TRP A 200 -10.13 -2.73 0.85
CA TRP A 200 -10.04 -1.87 2.04
C TRP A 200 -9.17 -2.48 3.16
N LEU A 201 -9.28 -3.80 3.40
CA LEU A 201 -8.52 -4.47 4.46
C LEU A 201 -7.10 -4.79 3.99
N ASN A 202 -6.93 -5.08 2.69
CA ASN A 202 -5.62 -5.24 2.08
C ASN A 202 -4.81 -3.95 2.24
N GLU A 203 -5.33 -2.83 1.76
CA GLU A 203 -4.71 -1.51 1.89
C GLU A 203 -4.52 -1.08 3.35
N ALA A 204 -5.45 -1.40 4.25
CA ALA A 204 -5.25 -1.14 5.67
C ALA A 204 -4.01 -1.89 6.20
N LEU A 205 -3.88 -3.19 5.92
CA LEU A 205 -2.69 -3.93 6.32
C LEU A 205 -1.42 -3.37 5.68
N SER A 206 -1.46 -2.94 4.43
CA SER A 206 -0.32 -2.30 3.75
C SER A 206 0.04 -0.96 4.39
N GLU A 207 -0.94 -0.09 4.67
CA GLU A 207 -0.72 1.18 5.36
C GLU A 207 -0.22 0.98 6.81
N SER A 208 -0.45 -0.18 7.43
CA SER A 208 0.16 -0.48 8.72
C SER A 208 1.69 -0.60 8.66
N THR A 209 2.28 -0.84 7.48
CA THR A 209 3.75 -0.77 7.32
C THR A 209 4.27 0.65 7.55
N SER A 210 3.51 1.69 7.17
CA SER A 210 3.87 3.08 7.45
C SER A 210 3.92 3.36 8.95
N VAL A 211 2.99 2.77 9.71
CA VAL A 211 2.92 2.88 11.17
C VAL A 211 4.12 2.22 11.86
N LEU A 212 4.55 1.06 11.35
CA LEU A 212 5.55 0.22 12.02
C LEU A 212 6.99 0.54 11.59
N PHE A 213 7.19 0.88 10.33
CA PHE A 213 8.53 0.94 9.73
C PHE A 213 8.86 2.30 9.09
N ALA A 214 7.88 3.15 8.82
CA ALA A 214 8.09 4.45 8.15
C ALA A 214 7.35 5.63 8.81
N PRO A 215 7.80 6.10 9.99
CA PRO A 215 7.14 7.17 10.75
C PRO A 215 6.87 8.45 9.96
N ALA A 216 7.76 8.86 9.06
CA ALA A 216 7.57 10.06 8.24
C ALA A 216 6.37 9.95 7.28
N MET A 217 6.13 8.75 6.72
CA MET A 217 4.95 8.48 5.90
C MET A 217 3.69 8.51 6.77
N TYR A 218 3.73 7.86 7.94
CA TYR A 218 2.64 7.93 8.91
C TYR A 218 2.30 9.39 9.31
N ASP A 219 3.29 10.23 9.59
CA ASP A 219 3.08 11.64 9.94
C ASP A 219 2.39 12.41 8.81
N ASN A 220 2.71 12.10 7.54
CA ASN A 220 2.02 12.65 6.39
C ASN A 220 0.55 12.20 6.35
N ARG A 221 0.27 10.90 6.60
CA ARG A 221 -1.09 10.36 6.70
C ARG A 221 -1.89 11.01 7.84
N ALA A 222 -1.27 11.21 8.99
CA ALA A 222 -1.87 11.88 10.14
C ALA A 222 -2.20 13.34 9.84
N SER A 223 -1.29 14.06 9.20
CA SER A 223 -1.53 15.43 8.74
C SER A 223 -2.71 15.51 7.78
N GLY A 224 -2.80 14.59 6.81
CA GLY A 224 -3.93 14.46 5.91
C GLY A 224 -5.25 14.18 6.65
N PHE A 225 -5.26 13.17 7.51
CA PHE A 225 -6.42 12.80 8.34
C PHE A 225 -6.94 13.98 9.18
N ASN A 226 -6.03 14.71 9.81
CA ASN A 226 -6.37 15.87 10.66
C ASN A 226 -6.91 17.06 9.87
N SER A 227 -6.56 17.15 8.58
CA SER A 227 -6.91 18.27 7.70
C SER A 227 -8.26 18.07 7.00
N PHE A 228 -8.74 16.82 6.89
CA PHE A 228 -9.97 16.50 6.17
C PHE A 228 -11.02 15.86 7.09
N PRO A 229 -12.14 16.54 7.39
CA PRO A 229 -13.20 16.03 8.26
C PRO A 229 -14.13 15.00 7.57
N TYR A 230 -13.56 14.10 6.76
CA TYR A 230 -14.25 13.04 6.03
C TYR A 230 -13.47 11.75 6.19
N TYR A 231 -14.07 10.73 6.78
CA TYR A 231 -13.36 9.49 7.14
C TYR A 231 -13.98 8.30 6.44
N SER A 232 -13.19 7.52 5.72
CA SER A 232 -13.72 6.40 4.91
C SER A 232 -12.60 5.44 4.55
N PHE A 233 -12.91 4.14 4.54
CA PHE A 233 -12.04 3.09 4.01
C PHE A 233 -12.36 2.69 2.57
N TYR A 234 -13.36 3.34 1.96
CA TYR A 234 -13.99 2.89 0.72
C TYR A 234 -14.01 3.97 -0.36
N SER A 235 -13.34 5.11 -0.14
CA SER A 235 -13.36 6.25 -1.07
C SER A 235 -12.34 6.12 -2.23
N TRP A 236 -11.85 4.90 -2.50
CA TRP A 236 -10.84 4.63 -3.54
C TRP A 236 -11.35 4.97 -4.95
N TYR A 237 -12.60 4.57 -5.24
CA TYR A 237 -13.26 4.76 -6.55
C TYR A 237 -14.45 5.71 -6.48
N ILE A 238 -14.27 6.79 -5.73
CA ILE A 238 -15.27 7.86 -5.63
C ILE A 238 -15.19 8.84 -6.81
N GLN A 239 -14.08 8.79 -7.57
CA GLN A 239 -13.86 9.64 -8.73
C GLN A 239 -14.88 9.31 -9.83
N GLY A 240 -15.68 10.30 -10.22
CA GLY A 240 -16.81 10.12 -11.15
C GLY A 240 -18.17 10.04 -10.45
N ILE A 241 -18.21 9.71 -9.16
CA ILE A 241 -19.38 9.89 -8.29
C ILE A 241 -19.37 11.32 -7.71
N ILE A 242 -18.19 11.80 -7.32
CA ILE A 242 -17.95 13.18 -6.87
C ILE A 242 -16.83 13.78 -7.74
N PRO A 243 -16.98 15.00 -8.28
CA PRO A 243 -16.03 15.58 -9.22
C PRO A 243 -14.84 16.27 -8.52
N ILE A 244 -14.20 15.60 -7.55
CA ILE A 244 -13.09 16.18 -6.77
C ILE A 244 -11.88 15.25 -6.80
N ASN A 245 -10.72 15.82 -7.11
CA ASN A 245 -9.45 15.11 -7.18
C ASN A 245 -8.88 14.87 -5.77
N GLY A 246 -8.14 13.77 -5.60
CA GLY A 246 -7.37 13.49 -4.37
C GLY A 246 -8.13 12.76 -3.26
N LEU A 247 -9.36 12.32 -3.49
CA LEU A 247 -10.18 11.63 -2.48
C LEU A 247 -9.64 10.24 -2.10
N ILE A 248 -8.77 9.64 -2.92
CA ILE A 248 -8.05 8.41 -2.57
C ILE A 248 -7.20 8.56 -1.31
N GLN A 249 -6.68 9.77 -1.05
CA GLN A 249 -5.89 10.06 0.15
C GLN A 249 -6.73 9.94 1.42
N ILE A 250 -8.05 10.14 1.35
CA ILE A 250 -8.95 9.94 2.50
C ILE A 250 -8.88 8.48 2.95
N SER A 251 -8.91 7.55 2.01
CA SER A 251 -8.84 6.13 2.32
C SER A 251 -7.48 5.72 2.87
N TYR A 252 -6.38 6.16 2.25
CA TYR A 252 -5.03 5.90 2.78
C TYR A 252 -4.83 6.49 4.18
N CYS A 253 -5.25 7.74 4.40
CA CYS A 253 -5.15 8.37 5.72
C CYS A 253 -6.02 7.66 6.75
N SER A 254 -7.26 7.31 6.42
CA SER A 254 -8.17 6.57 7.30
C SER A 254 -7.61 5.19 7.65
N SER A 255 -7.12 4.45 6.65
CA SER A 255 -6.47 3.15 6.82
C SER A 255 -5.25 3.22 7.74
N SER A 256 -4.32 4.15 7.50
CA SER A 256 -3.12 4.32 8.32
C SER A 256 -3.45 4.67 9.77
N ILE A 257 -4.36 5.63 9.97
CA ILE A 257 -4.77 6.05 11.32
C ILE A 257 -5.57 4.96 12.05
N PHE A 258 -6.40 4.21 11.34
CA PHE A 258 -7.08 3.06 11.91
C PHE A 258 -6.11 1.98 12.36
N MET A 259 -5.11 1.66 11.55
CA MET A 259 -4.11 0.67 11.92
C MET A 259 -3.20 1.14 13.05
N LYS A 260 -2.91 2.44 13.11
CA LYS A 260 -2.26 3.02 14.29
C LYS A 260 -3.12 2.89 15.55
N TRP A 261 -4.42 3.13 15.45
CA TRP A 261 -5.33 2.94 16.57
C TRP A 261 -5.39 1.47 17.00
N ILE A 262 -5.47 0.52 16.05
CA ILE A 262 -5.40 -0.92 16.33
C ILE A 262 -4.10 -1.30 17.04
N GLU A 263 -2.95 -0.80 16.58
CA GLU A 263 -1.66 -0.97 17.26
C GLU A 263 -1.68 -0.37 18.66
N HIS A 264 -2.27 0.81 18.84
CA HIS A 264 -2.37 1.47 20.13
C HIS A 264 -3.22 0.69 21.15
N VAL A 265 -4.38 0.15 20.74
CA VAL A 265 -5.30 -0.53 21.65
C VAL A 265 -5.00 -2.02 21.84
N GLY A 266 -4.37 -2.66 20.85
CA GLY A 266 -4.18 -4.10 20.80
C GLY A 266 -2.76 -4.57 20.52
N GLY A 267 -1.81 -3.65 20.33
CA GLY A 267 -0.43 -3.94 19.97
C GLY A 267 -0.25 -4.51 18.56
N ILE A 268 1.01 -4.70 18.18
CA ILE A 268 1.41 -5.35 16.91
C ILE A 268 0.78 -6.75 16.78
N GLU A 269 0.56 -7.46 17.90
CA GLU A 269 -0.08 -8.78 17.90
C GLU A 269 -1.49 -8.75 17.28
N THR A 270 -2.23 -7.65 17.43
CA THR A 270 -3.55 -7.52 16.82
C THR A 270 -3.47 -7.36 15.31
N ILE A 271 -2.48 -6.60 14.80
CA ILE A 271 -2.19 -6.51 13.36
C ILE A 271 -1.82 -7.90 12.82
N ASN A 272 -0.96 -8.62 13.53
CA ASN A 272 -0.57 -9.99 13.18
C ASN A 272 -1.78 -10.94 13.12
N LYS A 273 -2.70 -10.87 14.10
CA LYS A 273 -3.96 -11.64 14.09
C LYS A 273 -4.82 -11.34 12.87
N ILE A 274 -4.95 -10.06 12.49
CA ILE A 274 -5.69 -9.66 11.29
C ILE A 274 -5.02 -10.25 10.04
N ALA A 275 -3.71 -10.09 9.90
CA ALA A 275 -2.96 -10.60 8.74
C ALA A 275 -3.06 -12.13 8.60
N HIS A 276 -2.97 -12.87 9.72
CA HIS A 276 -3.02 -14.33 9.77
C HIS A 276 -4.43 -14.92 9.92
N SER A 277 -5.46 -14.07 9.92
CA SER A 277 -6.85 -14.54 9.99
C SER A 277 -7.21 -15.37 8.76
N SER A 278 -8.09 -16.37 8.95
CA SER A 278 -8.38 -17.36 7.91
C SER A 278 -8.89 -16.74 6.60
N PRO A 279 -8.28 -17.07 5.45
CA PRO A 279 -8.73 -16.57 4.14
C PRO A 279 -10.09 -17.16 3.71
N LEU A 280 -10.60 -18.18 4.42
CA LEU A 280 -11.93 -18.74 4.16
C LEU A 280 -13.07 -17.81 4.63
N LEU A 281 -12.77 -16.86 5.50
CA LEU A 281 -13.73 -15.90 6.04
C LEU A 281 -13.82 -14.66 5.12
N ASP A 282 -14.92 -13.91 5.19
CA ASP A 282 -14.99 -12.57 4.63
C ASP A 282 -14.18 -11.56 5.48
N THR A 283 -13.76 -10.46 4.89
CA THR A 283 -12.86 -9.48 5.55
C THR A 283 -13.46 -8.85 6.80
N ARG A 284 -14.78 -8.68 6.85
CA ARG A 284 -15.47 -8.13 8.02
C ARG A 284 -15.39 -9.10 9.20
N THR A 285 -15.72 -10.37 8.97
CA THR A 285 -15.60 -11.43 9.98
C THR A 285 -14.15 -11.60 10.45
N ARG A 286 -13.18 -11.46 9.53
CA ARG A 286 -11.75 -11.50 9.86
C ARG A 286 -11.35 -10.41 10.85
N LEU A 287 -11.73 -9.15 10.59
CA LEU A 287 -11.46 -8.04 11.50
C LEU A 287 -12.13 -8.29 12.87
N VAL A 288 -13.44 -8.55 12.89
CA VAL A 288 -14.22 -8.74 14.13
C VAL A 288 -13.62 -9.85 15.00
N ASN A 289 -13.28 -11.00 14.42
CA ASN A 289 -12.69 -12.11 15.17
C ASN A 289 -11.30 -11.78 15.72
N SER A 290 -10.50 -11.01 14.97
CA SER A 290 -9.13 -10.66 15.36
C SER A 290 -9.08 -9.70 16.54
N VAL A 291 -10.10 -8.83 16.68
CA VAL A 291 -10.16 -7.81 17.74
C VAL A 291 -11.10 -8.14 18.88
N LYS A 292 -11.74 -9.33 18.87
CA LYS A 292 -12.78 -9.72 19.84
C LYS A 292 -12.35 -9.58 21.31
N GLY A 293 -11.08 -9.79 21.62
CA GLY A 293 -10.53 -9.66 22.98
C GLY A 293 -10.36 -8.22 23.47
N LEU A 294 -10.47 -7.22 22.59
CA LEU A 294 -10.23 -5.81 22.90
C LEU A 294 -11.51 -5.07 23.33
N ASN A 295 -12.68 -5.70 23.19
CA ASN A 295 -13.99 -5.10 23.50
C ASN A 295 -14.26 -3.75 22.79
N ILE A 296 -13.73 -3.59 21.57
CA ILE A 296 -13.89 -2.38 20.75
C ILE A 296 -15.06 -2.46 19.76
N GLY A 297 -15.85 -3.54 19.79
CA GLY A 297 -17.02 -3.75 18.92
C GLY A 297 -17.19 -5.21 18.51
N ASN A 298 -18.43 -5.58 18.17
CA ASN A 298 -18.81 -6.93 17.72
C ASN A 298 -19.19 -6.97 16.23
N SER A 299 -19.11 -5.83 15.54
CA SER A 299 -19.29 -5.70 14.09
C SER A 299 -18.26 -4.68 13.56
N VAL A 300 -18.01 -4.68 12.25
CA VAL A 300 -17.11 -3.69 11.63
C VAL A 300 -17.61 -2.26 11.85
N GLU A 301 -18.93 -2.05 11.78
CA GLU A 301 -19.56 -0.78 12.07
C GLU A 301 -19.27 -0.32 13.51
N GLU A 302 -19.48 -1.19 14.51
CA GLU A 302 -19.18 -0.88 15.92
C GLU A 302 -17.68 -0.60 16.15
N ILE A 303 -16.80 -1.31 15.44
CA ILE A 303 -15.34 -1.11 15.52
C ILE A 303 -14.95 0.25 14.96
N PHE A 304 -15.47 0.62 13.79
CA PHE A 304 -15.20 1.93 13.18
C PHE A 304 -15.80 3.09 13.98
N ILE A 305 -16.98 2.90 14.58
CA ILE A 305 -17.56 3.88 15.50
C ILE A 305 -16.66 4.04 16.73
N SER A 306 -16.18 2.94 17.32
CA SER A 306 -15.28 3.00 18.49
C SER A 306 -13.97 3.70 18.16
N TRP A 307 -13.39 3.45 16.98
CA TRP A 307 -12.21 4.16 16.46
C TRP A 307 -12.41 5.67 16.43
N ILE A 308 -13.48 6.16 15.79
CA ILE A 308 -13.77 7.60 15.71
C ILE A 308 -14.02 8.19 17.12
N LYS A 309 -14.72 7.45 17.99
CA LYS A 309 -14.99 7.89 19.38
C LYS A 309 -13.73 8.02 20.21
N ASP A 310 -12.77 7.10 20.05
CA ASP A 310 -11.50 7.16 20.75
C ASP A 310 -10.65 8.34 20.27
N ILE A 311 -10.59 8.57 18.96
CA ILE A 311 -9.89 9.76 18.43
C ILE A 311 -10.56 11.05 18.90
N TYR A 312 -11.90 11.11 18.89
CA TYR A 312 -12.64 12.28 19.38
C TYR A 312 -12.33 12.60 20.86
N LYS A 313 -12.11 11.58 21.68
CA LYS A 313 -11.72 11.71 23.10
C LYS A 313 -10.23 12.04 23.29
N GLY A 314 -9.43 12.09 22.23
CA GLY A 314 -7.99 12.32 22.28
C GLY A 314 -7.20 11.10 22.75
N ASN A 315 -7.75 9.89 22.62
CA ASN A 315 -7.08 8.66 23.05
C ASN A 315 -5.94 8.24 22.12
N LEU A 316 -5.84 8.83 20.92
CA LEU A 316 -4.71 8.63 20.01
C LEU A 316 -3.92 9.95 19.85
N PRO A 317 -2.72 10.08 20.45
CA PRO A 317 -1.94 11.31 20.40
C PRO A 317 -1.60 11.74 18.97
N GLY A 318 -1.67 13.04 18.70
CA GLY A 318 -1.31 13.63 17.39
C GLY A 318 -2.37 13.49 16.30
N VAL A 319 -3.47 12.79 16.57
CA VAL A 319 -4.59 12.58 15.65
C VAL A 319 -5.85 13.20 16.22
N GLN A 320 -6.63 13.86 15.38
CA GLN A 320 -7.91 14.46 15.76
C GLN A 320 -8.96 14.27 14.67
N VAL A 321 -10.21 14.18 15.11
CA VAL A 321 -11.37 14.28 14.23
C VAL A 321 -12.07 15.62 14.45
N THR A 322 -12.57 16.24 13.38
CA THR A 322 -13.12 17.60 13.43
C THR A 322 -14.51 17.67 12.80
N GLU A 323 -15.27 18.70 13.18
CA GLU A 323 -16.58 18.97 12.60
C GLU A 323 -16.46 19.29 11.10
N ILE A 324 -17.27 18.65 10.27
CA ILE A 324 -17.37 19.02 8.86
C ILE A 324 -18.24 20.27 8.69
N PRO A 325 -17.77 21.31 7.98
CA PRO A 325 -18.65 22.41 7.57
C PRO A 325 -19.66 21.88 6.54
N LEU A 326 -20.95 22.07 6.80
CA LEU A 326 -22.02 21.69 5.86
C LEU A 326 -22.61 22.91 5.14
N ASP A 327 -21.79 23.94 4.94
CA ASP A 327 -22.11 25.14 4.16
C ASP A 327 -21.39 25.07 2.80
N PRO A 328 -22.12 25.19 1.66
CA PRO A 328 -21.53 25.17 0.32
C PRO A 328 -20.39 26.17 0.09
N ASN A 329 -20.38 27.30 0.82
CA ASN A 329 -19.33 28.32 0.68
C ASN A 329 -18.00 27.89 1.32
N ASN A 330 -18.04 26.92 2.24
CA ASN A 330 -16.91 26.51 3.07
C ASN A 330 -16.52 25.05 2.87
N ASN A 331 -17.29 24.29 2.07
CA ASN A 331 -17.03 22.88 1.81
C ASN A 331 -17.12 22.55 0.32
N PRO A 332 -15.98 22.33 -0.36
CA PRO A 332 -15.96 22.06 -1.79
C PRO A 332 -16.60 20.70 -2.14
N LEU A 333 -16.80 19.79 -1.18
CA LEU A 333 -17.46 18.50 -1.41
C LEU A 333 -18.97 18.66 -1.67
N ILE A 334 -19.56 19.80 -1.34
CA ILE A 334 -20.99 20.03 -1.53
C ILE A 334 -21.27 20.37 -3.00
N ILE A 335 -22.09 19.54 -3.65
CA ILE A 335 -22.50 19.76 -5.03
C ILE A 335 -23.79 20.60 -5.04
N PRO A 336 -23.78 21.80 -5.67
CA PRO A 336 -24.97 22.64 -5.75
C PRO A 336 -26.17 21.89 -6.35
N GLY A 337 -27.30 21.91 -5.64
CA GLY A 337 -28.53 21.22 -6.06
C GLY A 337 -28.59 19.72 -5.76
N GLN A 338 -27.49 19.11 -5.29
CA GLN A 338 -27.45 17.70 -4.92
C GLN A 338 -27.20 17.49 -3.42
N GLY A 339 -26.31 18.30 -2.83
CA GLY A 339 -25.95 18.26 -1.42
C GLY A 339 -24.55 17.70 -1.16
N PHE A 340 -24.28 17.37 0.09
CA PHE A 340 -23.01 16.76 0.50
C PHE A 340 -23.07 15.22 0.33
N PRO A 341 -22.14 14.60 -0.40
CA PRO A 341 -22.12 13.16 -0.62
C PRO A 341 -21.48 12.38 0.54
N LEU A 342 -22.22 11.44 1.12
CA LEU A 342 -21.73 10.48 2.10
C LEU A 342 -21.74 9.08 1.49
N VAL A 343 -20.57 8.59 1.08
CA VAL A 343 -20.43 7.27 0.45
C VAL A 343 -20.61 6.14 1.47
N PRO A 344 -20.98 4.93 1.02
CA PRO A 344 -21.03 3.74 1.87
C PRO A 344 -19.87 3.62 2.85
N GLY A 345 -20.17 3.47 4.14
CA GLY A 345 -19.19 3.32 5.20
C GLY A 345 -18.34 4.56 5.52
N ALA A 346 -18.66 5.72 4.95
CA ALA A 346 -18.04 6.98 5.33
C ALA A 346 -18.69 7.60 6.58
N PHE A 347 -17.87 8.31 7.34
CA PHE A 347 -18.20 8.98 8.59
C PHE A 347 -17.88 10.48 8.50
N ILE A 348 -18.72 11.29 9.14
CA ILE A 348 -18.50 12.71 9.37
C ILE A 348 -18.91 13.06 10.81
N ILE A 349 -18.33 14.13 11.34
CA ILE A 349 -18.76 14.71 12.62
C ILE A 349 -19.46 16.02 12.34
N TYR A 350 -20.61 16.26 12.94
CA TYR A 350 -21.33 17.52 12.75
C TYR A 350 -21.90 18.06 14.07
N ASN A 351 -22.13 19.37 14.08
CA ASN A 351 -22.73 20.08 15.20
C ASN A 351 -24.22 20.28 14.95
N ALA A 352 -25.06 19.60 15.75
CA ALA A 352 -26.51 19.64 15.61
C ALA A 352 -27.14 20.95 16.13
N ASN A 353 -26.36 21.85 16.76
CA ASN A 353 -26.78 23.24 16.98
C ASN A 353 -26.66 24.08 15.71
N LYS A 354 -25.73 23.75 14.79
CA LYS A 354 -25.50 24.50 13.55
C LYS A 354 -26.30 23.98 12.37
N TYR A 355 -26.49 22.67 12.30
CA TYR A 355 -27.07 22.01 11.12
C TYR A 355 -28.15 21.00 11.49
N ASN A 356 -29.12 20.84 10.59
CA ASN A 356 -30.02 19.70 10.56
C ASN A 356 -29.76 18.90 9.27
N LEU A 357 -29.41 17.62 9.38
CA LEU A 357 -29.04 16.79 8.22
C LEU A 357 -30.24 16.40 7.34
N ASN A 358 -31.48 16.48 7.84
CA ASN A 358 -32.72 16.18 7.12
C ASN A 358 -32.69 14.86 6.30
N ASN A 359 -32.05 13.81 6.82
CA ASN A 359 -31.95 12.52 6.13
C ASN A 359 -32.10 11.36 7.14
N THR A 360 -33.18 10.59 7.00
CA THR A 360 -33.53 9.49 7.92
C THR A 360 -32.73 8.21 7.67
N SER A 361 -32.08 8.08 6.52
CA SER A 361 -31.27 6.91 6.17
C SER A 361 -29.87 6.97 6.77
N ILE A 362 -29.40 8.17 7.09
CA ILE A 362 -28.13 8.41 7.78
C ILE A 362 -28.29 8.00 9.24
N LYS A 363 -27.33 7.20 9.72
CA LYS A 363 -27.26 6.86 11.14
C LYS A 363 -26.48 7.95 11.87
N THR A 364 -26.89 8.21 13.10
CA THR A 364 -26.23 9.20 13.96
C THR A 364 -26.05 8.64 15.36
N GLU A 365 -24.97 9.06 16.01
CA GLU A 365 -24.67 8.73 17.40
C GLU A 365 -24.10 9.97 18.10
N LEU A 366 -24.53 10.20 19.33
CA LEU A 366 -24.07 11.34 20.13
C LEU A 366 -22.61 11.14 20.55
N LEU A 367 -21.75 12.10 20.22
CA LEU A 367 -20.35 12.14 20.64
C LEU A 367 -20.12 13.03 21.86
N ASP A 368 -20.75 14.20 21.89
CA ASP A 368 -20.63 15.19 22.98
C ASP A 368 -21.99 15.85 23.20
N ALA A 369 -22.61 15.54 24.35
CA ALA A 369 -23.91 16.04 24.75
C ALA A 369 -23.90 17.56 25.05
N GLU A 370 -22.82 18.08 25.62
CA GLU A 370 -22.73 19.49 26.02
C GLU A 370 -22.61 20.39 24.79
N LYS A 371 -21.86 19.94 23.79
CA LYS A 371 -21.66 20.67 22.54
C LYS A 371 -22.65 20.32 21.43
N ASN A 372 -23.53 19.34 21.69
CA ASN A 372 -24.49 18.79 20.73
C ASN A 372 -23.83 18.28 19.44
N ILE A 373 -22.73 17.52 19.61
CA ILE A 373 -21.92 16.96 18.52
C ILE A 373 -22.29 15.51 18.27
N TYR A 374 -22.46 15.16 16.99
CA TYR A 374 -22.85 13.83 16.56
C TYR A 374 -21.85 13.28 15.52
N LEU A 375 -21.63 11.98 15.60
CA LEU A 375 -21.11 11.18 14.50
C LEU A 375 -22.28 10.86 13.57
N ALA A 376 -22.08 11.03 12.26
CA ALA A 376 -23.02 10.59 11.24
C ALA A 376 -22.32 9.71 10.21
N TRP A 377 -22.98 8.65 9.75
CA TRP A 377 -22.40 7.73 8.77
C TRP A 377 -23.43 7.11 7.85
N ASN A 378 -22.94 6.64 6.69
CA ASN A 378 -23.73 5.84 5.76
C ASN A 378 -23.60 4.35 6.13
N PRO A 379 -24.68 3.69 6.60
CA PRO A 379 -24.63 2.30 7.07
C PRO A 379 -24.55 1.27 5.94
N ASN A 380 -24.57 1.67 4.66
CA ASN A 380 -24.62 0.74 3.52
C ASN A 380 -23.25 0.10 3.20
N PHE A 381 -22.52 -0.40 4.20
CA PHE A 381 -21.19 -1.00 4.01
C PHE A 381 -21.17 -2.10 2.93
N ASP A 382 -22.26 -2.86 2.78
CA ASP A 382 -22.40 -3.94 1.79
C ASP A 382 -22.55 -3.46 0.34
N SER A 383 -22.69 -2.15 0.12
CA SER A 383 -22.77 -1.54 -1.22
C SER A 383 -21.40 -1.18 -1.82
N VAL A 384 -20.32 -1.69 -1.22
CA VAL A 384 -18.96 -1.63 -1.74
C VAL A 384 -18.50 -3.04 -2.04
N ASP A 385 -18.06 -3.29 -3.26
CA ASP A 385 -17.58 -4.61 -3.65
C ASP A 385 -16.13 -4.88 -3.16
N VAL A 386 -15.64 -6.08 -3.47
CA VAL A 386 -14.30 -6.54 -3.04
C VAL A 386 -13.16 -5.72 -3.66
N GLU A 387 -13.41 -5.07 -4.80
CA GLU A 387 -12.45 -4.19 -5.47
C GLU A 387 -12.57 -2.75 -4.98
N GLY A 388 -13.50 -2.44 -4.07
CA GLY A 388 -13.72 -1.09 -3.55
C GLY A 388 -14.61 -0.22 -4.44
N THR A 389 -15.25 -0.79 -5.47
CA THR A 389 -16.19 -0.06 -6.32
C THR A 389 -17.48 0.20 -5.54
N ILE A 390 -17.91 1.47 -5.56
CA ILE A 390 -19.13 1.92 -4.90
C ILE A 390 -20.29 1.88 -5.90
N ASP A 391 -21.43 1.31 -5.51
CA ASP A 391 -22.70 1.54 -6.20
C ASP A 391 -23.11 3.02 -6.04
N PRO A 392 -23.17 3.83 -7.11
CA PRO A 392 -23.53 5.25 -7.00
C PRO A 392 -24.91 5.48 -6.38
N SER A 393 -25.83 4.51 -6.47
CA SER A 393 -27.15 4.60 -5.86
C SER A 393 -27.14 4.45 -4.33
N ALA A 394 -26.07 3.90 -3.76
CA ALA A 394 -25.89 3.75 -2.32
C ALA A 394 -25.30 4.99 -1.63
N VAL A 395 -24.91 6.00 -2.42
CA VAL A 395 -24.40 7.29 -1.91
C VAL A 395 -25.56 8.09 -1.32
N MET A 396 -25.42 8.51 -0.06
CA MET A 396 -26.40 9.34 0.61
C MET A 396 -26.07 10.81 0.42
N TRP A 397 -27.02 11.59 -0.07
CA TRP A 397 -26.87 13.03 -0.24
C TRP A 397 -27.47 13.78 0.95
N ILE A 398 -26.64 14.56 1.63
CA ILE A 398 -27.03 15.36 2.79
C ILE A 398 -27.37 16.78 2.34
N ASN A 399 -28.63 17.15 2.50
CA ASN A 399 -29.11 18.51 2.30
C ASN A 399 -29.25 19.18 3.66
N ALA A 400 -28.10 19.47 4.27
CA ALA A 400 -28.06 20.07 5.58
C ALA A 400 -28.62 21.50 5.53
N THR A 401 -29.57 21.81 6.41
CA THR A 401 -30.09 23.17 6.56
C THR A 401 -29.42 23.82 7.77
N PRO A 402 -28.87 25.04 7.64
CA PRO A 402 -28.45 25.84 8.78
C PRO A 402 -29.62 26.02 9.76
N LYS A 403 -29.32 26.05 11.06
CA LYS A 403 -30.29 26.36 12.11
C LYS A 403 -30.23 27.81 12.54
#